data_AF-A0A9X5CNV1-F1
#
_entry.id   AF-A0A9X5CNV1-F1
#
_cell.length_a   1.000
_cell.length_b   1.000
_cell.length_c   1.000
_cell.angle_alpha   90.00
_cell.angle_beta   90.00
_cell.angle_gamma   90.00
#
_symmetry.space_group_name_H-M   'P 1'
#
loop_
_entity.id
_entity.type
_entity.pdbx_description
1 polymer ?
#
loop_
_entity_poly.entity_id
_entity_poly.type
_entity_poly.pdbx_seq_one_letter_code
_entity_poly.pdbx_strand_id
1 'polypeptide(L)'
;MTRTAPAVPPWLAHALRSQRGPVSRSAVLRGALGGGPLLLGAVLAGRPTLGVVAAIGAMFAGINDRPGSRRASVARIGTPAL
;
A
#
# COMPACT_ATOMS: atom_id res chain seq x y z
N MET A 1 1.24 -24.01 -33.70
CA MET A 1 2.07 -23.93 -32.49
C MET A 1 1.20 -23.56 -31.29
N THR A 2 0.74 -24.54 -30.54
CA THR A 2 -0.05 -24.35 -29.32
C THR A 2 0.91 -24.07 -28.16
N ARG A 3 0.92 -22.84 -27.64
CA ARG A 3 1.66 -22.50 -26.43
C ARG A 3 0.98 -23.16 -25.23
N THR A 4 1.62 -24.15 -24.63
CA THR A 4 1.26 -24.66 -23.30
C THR A 4 1.53 -23.55 -22.28
N ALA A 5 0.49 -22.84 -21.86
CA ALA A 5 0.60 -21.94 -20.72
C ALA A 5 0.84 -22.78 -19.46
N PRO A 6 1.82 -22.46 -18.62
CA PRO A 6 2.02 -23.18 -17.37
C PRO A 6 0.76 -23.07 -16.51
N ALA A 7 0.30 -24.21 -15.98
CA ALA A 7 -0.82 -24.25 -15.06
C ALA A 7 -0.39 -23.62 -13.72
N VAL A 8 -0.73 -22.34 -13.54
CA VAL A 8 -0.48 -21.61 -12.30
C VAL A 8 -1.37 -22.20 -11.20
N PRO A 9 -0.82 -22.58 -10.02
CA PRO A 9 -1.65 -23.09 -8.92
C PRO A 9 -2.78 -22.12 -8.56
N PRO A 10 -3.98 -22.59 -8.16
CA PRO A 10 -5.14 -21.73 -7.92
C PRO A 10 -4.89 -20.60 -6.91
N TRP A 11 -4.08 -20.84 -5.87
CA TRP A 11 -3.71 -19.83 -4.88
C TRP A 11 -2.89 -18.69 -5.50
N LEU A 12 -1.98 -19.00 -6.43
CA LEU A 12 -1.14 -18.01 -7.11
C LEU A 12 -1.94 -17.30 -8.19
N ALA A 13 -2.79 -18.03 -8.92
CA ALA A 13 -3.72 -17.45 -9.88
C ALA A 13 -4.70 -16.47 -9.20
N HIS A 14 -5.11 -16.76 -7.96
CA HIS A 14 -5.93 -15.85 -7.16
C HIS A 14 -5.15 -14.59 -6.75
N ALA A 15 -3.93 -14.72 -6.25
CA ALA A 15 -3.08 -13.59 -5.85
C ALA A 15 -2.74 -12.67 -7.03
N LEU A 16 -2.51 -13.24 -8.21
CA LEU A 16 -2.20 -12.49 -9.43
C LEU A 16 -3.45 -11.93 -10.13
N ARG A 17 -4.66 -12.30 -9.69
CA ARG A 17 -5.90 -11.80 -10.28
C ARG A 17 -6.09 -10.34 -9.90
N SER A 18 -5.93 -9.45 -10.88
CA SER A 18 -6.31 -8.04 -10.72
C SER A 18 -7.81 -7.94 -10.39
N GLN A 19 -8.11 -7.51 -9.16
CA GLN A 19 -9.48 -7.29 -8.72
C GLN A 19 -9.99 -5.97 -9.30
N ARG A 20 -10.98 -6.03 -10.20
CA ARG A 20 -11.64 -4.86 -10.81
C ARG A 20 -12.75 -4.30 -9.92
N GLY A 21 -12.48 -4.14 -8.63
CA GLY A 21 -13.39 -3.51 -7.69
C GLY A 21 -13.22 -1.98 -7.67
N PRO A 22 -14.19 -1.23 -7.12
CA PRO A 22 -14.01 0.18 -6.85
C PRO A 22 -12.91 0.37 -5.80
N VAL A 23 -11.69 0.69 -6.24
CA VAL A 23 -10.56 1.01 -5.35
C VAL A 23 -10.53 2.52 -5.13
N SER A 24 -10.42 2.95 -3.87
CA SER A 24 -10.23 4.38 -3.57
C SER A 24 -8.91 4.86 -4.16
N ARG A 25 -8.97 5.72 -5.20
CA ARG A 25 -7.77 6.32 -5.81
C ARG A 25 -6.91 7.05 -4.78
N SER A 26 -7.53 7.69 -3.78
CA SER A 26 -6.81 8.35 -2.68
C SER A 26 -6.07 7.36 -1.78
N ALA A 27 -6.60 6.15 -1.58
CA ALA A 27 -5.88 5.10 -0.84
C ALA A 27 -4.68 4.58 -1.63
N VAL A 28 -4.84 4.36 -2.94
CA VAL A 28 -3.76 3.96 -3.85
C VAL A 28 -2.63 4.99 -3.84
N LEU A 29 -2.97 6.27 -4.01
CA LEU A 29 -1.99 7.35 -4.02
C LEU A 29 -1.26 7.45 -2.66
N ARG A 30 -1.97 7.33 -1.53
CA ARG A 30 -1.34 7.34 -0.21
C ARG A 30 -0.38 6.18 -0.01
N GLY A 31 -0.77 4.96 -0.40
CA GLY A 31 0.10 3.78 -0.32
C GLY A 31 1.34 3.94 -1.20
N ALA A 32 1.16 4.43 -2.44
CA ALA A 32 2.26 4.68 -3.36
C ALA A 32 3.24 5.75 -2.84
N LEU A 33 2.73 6.86 -2.29
CA LEU A 33 3.55 7.93 -1.72
C LEU A 33 4.19 7.55 -0.39
N GLY A 34 3.53 6.72 0.43
CA GLY A 34 4.06 6.25 1.70
C GLY A 34 5.19 5.24 1.53
N GLY A 35 5.02 4.24 0.66
CA GLY A 35 6.00 3.17 0.48
C GLY A 35 7.00 3.39 -0.67
N GLY A 36 6.54 4.01 -1.76
CA GLY A 36 7.31 4.12 -3.01
C GLY A 36 8.66 4.84 -2.89
N PRO A 37 8.74 6.02 -2.25
CA PRO A 37 10.01 6.74 -2.08
C PRO A 37 11.04 5.95 -1.26
N LEU A 38 10.60 5.26 -0.21
CA LEU A 38 11.47 4.45 0.65
C LEU A 38 12.01 3.24 -0.12
N LEU A 39 11.15 2.55 -0.87
CA LEU A 39 11.57 1.42 -1.70
C LEU A 39 12.57 1.89 -2.77
N LEU A 40 12.26 3.00 -3.46
CA LEU A 40 13.13 3.55 -4.50
C LEU A 40 14.51 3.92 -3.93
N GLY A 41 14.55 4.66 -2.82
CA GLY A 41 15.81 5.04 -2.17
C GLY A 41 16.64 3.82 -1.74
N ALA A 42 15.99 2.79 -1.21
CA ALA A 42 16.67 1.57 -0.78
C ALA A 42 17.19 0.73 -1.96
N VAL A 43 16.47 0.68 -3.09
CA VAL A 43 16.95 0.05 -4.32
C VAL A 43 18.18 0.79 -4.86
N LEU A 44 18.11 2.13 -4.92
CA LEU A 44 19.23 2.96 -5.34
C LEU A 44 20.45 2.81 -4.42
N ALA A 45 20.22 2.55 -3.13
CA ALA A 45 21.27 2.29 -2.14
C ALA A 45 21.77 0.83 -2.11
N GLY A 46 21.31 -0.04 -3.02
CA GLY A 46 21.70 -1.45 -3.06
C GLY A 46 21.19 -2.30 -1.89
N ARG A 47 20.14 -1.84 -1.19
CA ARG A 47 19.54 -2.47 0.00
C ARG A 47 18.05 -2.82 -0.20
N PRO A 48 17.67 -3.57 -1.25
CA PRO A 48 16.27 -3.80 -1.61
C PRO A 48 15.46 -4.49 -0.50
N THR A 49 16.05 -5.46 0.22
CA THR A 49 15.36 -6.19 1.30
C THR A 49 14.90 -5.27 2.42
N LEU A 50 15.77 -4.33 2.84
CA LEU A 50 15.43 -3.32 3.83
C LEU A 50 14.38 -2.33 3.28
N GLY A 51 14.49 -2.00 2.00
CA GLY A 51 13.51 -1.16 1.29
C GLY A 51 12.11 -1.73 1.30
N VAL A 52 11.96 -3.03 1.07
CA VAL A 52 10.65 -3.71 1.10
C VAL A 52 10.02 -3.61 2.48
N VAL A 53 10.77 -3.92 3.53
CA VAL A 53 10.27 -3.85 4.91
C VAL A 53 9.90 -2.41 5.28
N ALA A 54 10.74 -1.44 4.94
CA ALA A 54 10.47 -0.02 5.18
C ALA A 54 9.23 0.48 4.44
N ALA A 55 9.08 0.12 3.16
CA ALA A 55 7.96 0.53 2.32
C ALA A 55 6.62 -0.06 2.82
N ILE A 56 6.62 -1.35 3.20
CA ILE A 56 5.45 -2.00 3.79
C ILE A 56 5.11 -1.36 5.13
N GLY A 57 6.10 -1.10 5.99
CA GLY A 57 5.91 -0.43 7.27
C GLY A 57 5.31 0.96 7.11
N ALA A 58 5.81 1.77 6.18
CA ALA A 58 5.28 3.11 5.90
C ALA A 58 3.87 3.08 5.29
N MET A 59 3.59 2.13 4.40
CA MET A 59 2.25 1.92 3.86
C MET A 59 1.25 1.55 4.97
N PHE A 60 1.62 0.61 5.85
CA PHE A 60 0.79 0.24 7.00
C PHE A 60 0.64 1.40 7.98
N ALA A 61 1.69 2.17 8.25
CA ALA A 61 1.60 3.36 9.07
C ALA A 61 0.57 4.33 8.47
N GLY A 62 0.63 4.65 7.18
CA GLY A 62 -0.34 5.55 6.55
C GLY A 62 -1.77 5.02 6.44
N ILE A 63 -1.97 3.69 6.46
CA ILE A 63 -3.29 3.05 6.52
C ILE A 63 -3.84 3.08 7.95
N ASN A 64 -3.00 2.78 8.94
CA ASN A 64 -3.38 2.69 10.35
C ASN A 64 -3.39 4.03 11.06
N ASP A 65 -2.74 5.04 10.49
CA ASP A 65 -2.85 6.44 10.85
C ASP A 65 -4.28 6.88 10.50
N ARG A 66 -5.23 6.50 11.36
CA ARG A 66 -6.64 6.81 11.22
C ARG A 66 -6.76 8.34 11.26
N PRO A 67 -7.09 9.02 10.16
CA PRO A 67 -7.84 10.23 10.36
C PRO A 67 -9.18 9.72 10.89
N GLY A 68 -9.58 10.12 12.10
CA GLY A 68 -11.01 10.16 12.39
C GLY A 68 -11.71 10.76 11.17
N SER A 69 -12.92 10.30 10.84
CA SER A 69 -13.67 10.77 9.66
C SER A 69 -13.40 12.26 9.40
N ARG A 70 -13.35 12.73 8.14
CA ARG A 70 -13.03 14.16 7.86
C ARG A 70 -13.80 15.14 8.77
N ARG A 71 -15.00 14.74 9.23
CA ARG A 71 -15.81 15.37 10.30
C ARG A 71 -15.23 15.30 11.73
N ALA A 72 -14.77 14.14 12.20
CA ALA A 72 -14.11 13.99 13.50
C ALA A 72 -12.75 14.71 13.57
N SER A 73 -12.05 14.86 12.45
CA SER A 73 -10.80 15.63 12.38
C SER A 73 -11.02 17.12 12.65
N VAL A 74 -12.15 17.71 12.22
CA VAL A 74 -12.50 19.11 12.50
C VAL A 74 -12.79 19.32 13.98
N ALA A 75 -13.55 18.42 14.61
CA ALA A 75 -13.85 18.50 16.04
C ALA A 75 -12.57 18.44 16.90
N ARG A 76 -11.61 17.58 16.53
CA ARG A 76 -10.34 17.41 17.26
C ARG A 76 -9.33 18.54 17.05
N ILE A 77 -9.46 19.36 16.01
CA ILE A 77 -8.64 20.58 15.87
C ILE A 77 -9.05 21.63 16.92
N GLY A 78 -10.33 21.62 17.33
CA GLY A 78 -10.87 22.58 18.30
C GLY A 78 -10.94 22.10 19.74
N THR A 79 -10.56 20.85 20.05
CA THR A 79 -10.69 20.28 21.40
C THR A 79 -9.39 19.63 21.86
N PRO A 80 -9.01 19.76 23.15
CA PRO A 80 -7.86 19.06 23.70
C PRO A 80 -7.97 17.55 23.45
N ALA A 81 -6.84 16.91 23.11
CA ALA A 81 -6.78 15.47 23.05
C ALA A 81 -6.91 14.92 24.48
N LEU A 82 -8.03 14.25 24.76
CA LEU A 82 -8.22 13.38 25.92
C LEU A 82 -7.92 11.94 25.53
#